data_AF-A0A833Z6T2-F1
#
_entry.id   AF-A0A833Z6T2-F1
#
_cell.length_a   1.000
_cell.length_b   1.000
_cell.length_c   1.000
_cell.angle_alpha   90.00
_cell.angle_beta   90.00
_cell.angle_gamma   90.00
#
_symmetry.space_group_name_H-M   'P 1'
#
loop_
_entity.id
_entity.type
_entity.pdbx_description
1 polymer ?
#
loop_
_entity_poly.entity_id
_entity_poly.type
_entity_poly.pdbx_seq_one_letter_code
_entity_poly.pdbx_strand_id
1 'polypeptide(L)'
;MDVGTFIAKAVKVEKASVLVHCSDGWDRTAQVCSLASILLDPFYRTFNGLMILIEKEWISMGHKFSQRCGHLHGDSKEVSPVFTQFLDCIWQLMEQFPCAFEFNEIFLLEIHDHVFSCQFGNFLGNCQKDREDMRVYEKTHCVWPFLAQKKPDFKNPLYKGLNMYEVLDPSTLPCNIQFWCGMYNRFDKALHPQQSMIESLLEIEKQKMLQKLKALDEPPEELFTSCHFGDLLSQHPESPLTNPLDFMGDLHALSREGGLQAQKDQAKCQCGDCPYERFEIIGSFRAISISENVGFSGDPGISEAMGASEAIGISKASSEEASCSQQQ
;
A
#
# COMPACT_ATOMS: atom_id res chain seq x y z
N MET A 1 9.42 12.87 -2.30
CA MET A 1 9.99 12.03 -1.22
C MET A 1 10.94 12.78 -0.30
N ASP A 2 11.87 13.60 -0.80
CA ASP A 2 12.84 14.36 0.03
C ASP A 2 12.21 15.10 1.22
N VAL A 3 11.12 15.81 0.97
CA VAL A 3 10.43 16.58 2.01
C VAL A 3 9.84 15.66 3.09
N GLY A 4 9.30 14.49 2.71
CA GLY A 4 8.84 13.48 3.67
C GLY A 4 9.99 12.97 4.54
N THR A 5 11.14 12.68 3.94
CA THR A 5 12.35 12.26 4.66
C THR A 5 12.88 13.37 5.58
N PHE A 6 12.85 14.62 5.14
CA PHE A 6 13.23 15.77 5.97
C PHE A 6 12.34 15.90 7.21
N ILE A 7 11.02 15.82 7.04
CA ILE A 7 10.06 15.86 8.16
C ILE A 7 10.31 14.68 9.11
N ALA A 8 10.48 13.47 8.57
CA ALA A 8 10.75 12.28 9.37
C ALA A 8 12.04 12.42 10.20
N LYS A 9 13.11 12.98 9.61
CA LYS A 9 14.38 13.24 10.32
C LYS A 9 14.21 14.29 11.42
N ALA A 10 13.51 15.39 11.14
CA ALA A 10 13.22 16.42 12.16
C ALA A 10 12.46 15.83 13.36
N VAL A 11 11.45 14.99 13.11
CA VAL A 11 10.67 14.37 14.20
C VAL A 11 11.48 13.29 14.94
N LYS A 12 12.12 12.36 14.21
CA LYS A 12 12.77 11.19 14.84
C LYS A 12 14.12 11.52 15.46
N VAL A 13 14.95 12.29 14.76
CA VAL A 13 16.34 12.58 15.13
C VAL A 13 16.42 13.84 15.99
N GLU A 14 15.83 14.94 15.51
CA GLU A 14 15.92 16.23 16.21
C GLU A 14 14.87 16.39 17.33
N LYS A 15 13.90 15.46 17.43
CA LYS A 15 12.80 15.51 18.40
C LYS A 15 11.99 16.81 18.33
N ALA A 16 11.91 17.41 17.14
CA ALA A 16 11.21 18.67 16.92
C ALA A 16 9.80 18.43 16.41
N SER A 17 8.85 19.24 16.88
CA SER A 17 7.53 19.34 16.26
C SER A 17 7.64 20.14 14.95
N VAL A 18 6.94 19.67 13.92
CA VAL A 18 7.00 20.24 12.57
C VAL A 18 5.60 20.66 12.14
N LEU A 19 5.44 21.95 11.80
CA LEU A 19 4.26 22.46 11.12
C LEU A 19 4.54 22.46 9.62
N VAL A 20 3.64 21.84 8.85
CA VAL A 20 3.74 21.75 7.39
C VAL A 20 2.58 22.51 6.77
N HIS A 21 2.88 23.46 5.89
CA HIS A 21 1.86 24.10 5.06
C HIS A 21 2.39 24.36 3.64
N CYS A 22 1.47 24.62 2.73
CA CYS A 22 1.76 25.10 1.38
C CYS A 22 0.95 26.38 1.15
N SER A 23 0.38 26.56 -0.05
CA SER A 23 -0.64 27.58 -0.31
C SER A 23 -1.92 27.27 0.45
N ASP A 24 -2.60 26.17 0.07
CA ASP A 24 -3.95 25.85 0.56
C ASP A 24 -3.99 24.65 1.52
N GLY A 25 -2.88 23.90 1.63
CA GLY A 25 -2.75 22.84 2.64
C GLY A 25 -3.41 21.49 2.31
N TRP A 26 -3.98 21.29 1.12
CA TRP A 26 -4.68 20.04 0.75
C TRP A 26 -3.99 19.17 -0.33
N ASP A 27 -2.98 19.70 -1.04
CA ASP A 27 -2.26 18.95 -2.10
C ASP A 27 -0.89 18.48 -1.60
N ARG A 28 0.14 19.31 -1.79
CA ARG A 28 1.53 19.03 -1.36
C ARG A 28 1.65 18.71 0.13
N THR A 29 0.85 19.38 0.96
CA THR A 29 0.82 19.12 2.41
C THR A 29 0.31 17.72 2.71
N ALA A 30 -0.78 17.26 2.06
CA ALA A 30 -1.28 15.89 2.22
C ALA A 30 -0.25 14.85 1.78
N GLN A 31 0.43 15.09 0.65
CA GLN A 31 1.53 14.24 0.18
C GLN A 31 2.61 14.08 1.24
N VAL A 32 3.22 15.18 1.70
CA VAL A 32 4.40 15.10 2.56
C VAL A 32 4.07 14.68 4.00
N CYS A 33 2.91 15.05 4.54
CA CYS A 33 2.45 14.57 5.85
C CYS A 33 2.18 13.06 5.82
N SER A 34 1.53 12.56 4.76
CA SER A 34 1.27 11.13 4.60
C SER A 34 2.56 10.34 4.44
N LEU A 35 3.47 10.82 3.60
CA LEU A 35 4.79 10.22 3.41
C LEU A 35 5.59 10.18 4.71
N ALA A 36 5.68 11.29 5.44
CA ALA A 36 6.38 11.32 6.72
C ALA A 36 5.77 10.32 7.72
N SER A 37 4.44 10.20 7.75
CA SER A 37 3.74 9.23 8.60
C SER A 37 4.11 7.79 8.26
N ILE A 38 4.14 7.43 6.98
CA ILE A 38 4.57 6.09 6.51
C ILE A 38 6.03 5.81 6.89
N LEU A 39 6.91 6.80 6.75
CA LEU A 39 8.32 6.65 7.11
C LEU A 39 8.51 6.45 8.61
N LEU A 40 7.74 7.15 9.44
CA LEU A 40 7.90 7.15 10.90
C LEU A 40 7.20 5.99 11.61
N ASP A 41 6.05 5.54 11.12
CA ASP A 41 5.18 4.62 11.85
C ASP A 41 4.87 3.36 11.00
N PRO A 42 5.28 2.15 11.47
CA PRO A 42 5.00 0.88 10.80
C PRO A 42 3.51 0.59 10.62
N PHE A 43 2.64 1.15 11.46
CA PHE A 43 1.19 0.96 11.36
C PHE A 43 0.68 1.32 9.97
N TYR A 44 1.10 2.48 9.42
CA TYR A 44 0.66 2.95 8.11
C TYR A 44 1.18 2.13 6.92
N ARG A 45 2.02 1.11 7.18
CA ARG A 45 2.52 0.14 6.20
C ARG A 45 1.70 -1.15 6.16
N THR A 46 0.65 -1.23 6.97
CA THR A 46 -0.36 -2.31 6.96
C THR A 46 -1.55 -1.94 6.08
N PHE A 47 -2.39 -2.92 5.73
CA PHE A 47 -3.64 -2.64 5.01
C PHE A 47 -4.49 -1.59 5.75
N ASN A 48 -4.76 -1.85 7.03
CA ASN A 48 -5.60 -0.98 7.85
C ASN A 48 -4.98 0.40 8.00
N GLY A 49 -3.67 0.46 8.26
CA GLY A 49 -2.98 1.72 8.41
C GLY A 49 -3.02 2.58 7.16
N LEU A 50 -2.75 2.02 5.97
CA LEU A 50 -2.81 2.80 4.74
C LEU A 50 -4.26 3.29 4.45
N MET A 51 -5.27 2.44 4.65
CA MET A 51 -6.67 2.84 4.49
C MET A 51 -7.04 4.00 5.44
N ILE A 52 -6.63 3.91 6.71
CA ILE A 52 -6.84 4.95 7.72
C ILE A 52 -6.07 6.23 7.36
N LEU A 53 -4.84 6.10 6.86
CA LEU A 53 -4.04 7.26 6.45
C LEU A 53 -4.71 8.03 5.31
N ILE A 54 -5.27 7.31 4.32
CA ILE A 54 -6.00 7.91 3.20
C ILE A 54 -7.27 8.59 3.69
N GLU A 55 -8.06 7.91 4.53
CA GLU A 55 -9.27 8.51 5.12
C GLU A 55 -8.95 9.77 5.92
N LYS A 56 -7.90 9.73 6.74
CA LYS A 56 -7.47 10.85 7.57
C LYS A 56 -6.86 11.97 6.74
N GLU A 57 -5.69 11.77 6.14
CA GLU A 57 -4.86 12.84 5.57
C GLU A 57 -5.35 13.37 4.21
N TRP A 58 -6.20 12.62 3.52
CA TRP A 58 -6.68 12.98 2.19
C TRP A 58 -8.18 13.25 2.17
N ILE A 59 -8.99 12.29 2.58
CA ILE A 59 -10.44 12.38 2.47
C ILE A 59 -10.97 13.40 3.48
N SER A 60 -10.72 13.21 4.78
CA SER A 60 -11.25 14.09 5.83
C SER A 60 -10.63 15.49 5.80
N MET A 61 -9.34 15.58 5.48
CA MET A 61 -8.59 16.85 5.39
C MET A 61 -8.82 17.63 4.09
N GLY A 62 -9.80 17.22 3.27
CA GLY A 62 -10.32 18.04 2.17
C GLY A 62 -9.43 18.07 0.93
N HIS A 63 -8.70 16.99 0.63
CA HIS A 63 -8.14 16.85 -0.71
C HIS A 63 -9.26 16.83 -1.74
N LYS A 64 -9.11 17.66 -2.77
CA LYS A 64 -10.15 17.96 -3.76
C LYS A 64 -10.27 16.88 -4.83
N PHE A 65 -10.56 15.64 -4.43
CA PHE A 65 -10.59 14.47 -5.32
C PHE A 65 -11.45 14.71 -6.58
N SER A 66 -12.67 15.23 -6.42
CA SER A 66 -13.55 15.47 -7.57
C SER A 66 -12.96 16.42 -8.61
N GLN A 67 -12.31 17.51 -8.18
CA GLN A 67 -11.64 18.45 -9.08
C GLN A 67 -10.34 17.87 -9.65
N ARG A 68 -9.48 17.29 -8.80
CA ARG A 68 -8.15 16.79 -9.18
C ARG A 68 -8.23 15.58 -10.12
N CYS A 69 -9.23 14.72 -9.93
CA CYS A 69 -9.44 13.52 -10.74
C CYS A 69 -10.45 13.71 -11.88
N GLY A 70 -11.07 14.91 -12.00
CA GLY A 70 -12.00 15.20 -13.08
C GLY A 70 -13.27 14.33 -13.09
N HIS A 71 -13.82 14.02 -11.92
CA HIS A 71 -15.04 13.18 -11.81
C HIS A 71 -16.27 13.83 -12.48
N LEU A 72 -16.28 15.15 -12.52
CA LEU A 72 -17.30 15.97 -13.16
C LEU A 72 -16.65 16.85 -14.23
N HIS A 73 -17.46 17.38 -15.14
CA HIS A 73 -17.02 18.39 -16.11
C HIS A 73 -16.71 19.70 -15.38
N GLY A 74 -15.47 19.85 -14.91
CA GLY A 74 -14.95 21.02 -14.21
C GLY A 74 -13.90 21.78 -15.03
N ASP A 75 -13.21 22.73 -14.39
CA ASP A 75 -12.08 23.42 -15.00
C ASP A 75 -10.92 22.43 -15.19
N SER A 76 -10.48 22.26 -16.44
CA SER A 76 -9.37 21.36 -16.77
C SER A 76 -8.06 21.78 -16.12
N LYS A 77 -7.91 23.05 -15.72
CA LYS A 77 -6.75 23.57 -14.99
C LYS A 77 -6.65 23.04 -13.56
N GLU A 78 -7.75 22.56 -12.98
CA GLU A 78 -7.77 21.99 -11.64
C GLU A 78 -7.41 20.49 -11.62
N VAL A 79 -7.39 19.83 -12.78
CA VAL A 79 -7.04 18.41 -12.89
C VAL A 79 -5.53 18.25 -12.67
N SER A 80 -5.15 17.38 -11.74
CA SER A 80 -3.73 17.15 -11.41
C SER A 80 -3.53 15.81 -10.70
N PRO A 81 -2.47 15.04 -11.02
CA PRO A 81 -2.24 13.68 -10.51
C PRO A 81 -1.63 13.66 -9.09
N VAL A 82 -2.12 14.49 -8.17
CA VAL A 82 -1.54 14.69 -6.83
C VAL A 82 -1.58 13.40 -6.00
N PHE A 83 -2.73 12.71 -6.00
CA PHE A 83 -2.88 11.43 -5.30
C PHE A 83 -2.11 10.30 -5.99
N THR A 84 -2.06 10.30 -7.32
CA THR A 84 -1.25 9.34 -8.10
C THR A 84 0.23 9.45 -7.75
N GLN A 85 0.77 10.68 -7.64
CA GLN A 85 2.15 10.92 -7.20
C GLN A 85 2.41 10.42 -5.76
N PHE A 86 1.42 10.49 -4.88
CA PHE A 86 1.53 9.93 -3.53
C PHE A 86 1.63 8.40 -3.57
N LEU A 87 0.76 7.73 -4.32
CA LEU A 87 0.82 6.27 -4.49
C LEU A 87 2.14 5.83 -5.13
N ASP A 88 2.64 6.59 -6.12
CA ASP A 88 3.97 6.37 -6.72
C ASP A 88 5.05 6.42 -5.65
N CYS A 89 5.05 7.44 -4.79
CA CYS A 89 6.00 7.51 -3.70
C CYS A 89 5.91 6.30 -2.75
N ILE A 90 4.72 5.73 -2.48
CA ILE A 90 4.61 4.48 -1.71
C ILE A 90 5.26 3.32 -2.47
N TRP A 91 4.99 3.22 -3.77
CA TRP A 91 5.60 2.19 -4.62
C TRP A 91 7.14 2.29 -4.64
N GLN A 92 7.72 3.50 -4.73
CA GLN A 92 9.17 3.70 -4.61
C GLN A 92 9.71 3.19 -3.26
N LEU A 93 8.98 3.41 -2.16
CA LEU A 93 9.36 2.87 -0.85
C LEU A 93 9.25 1.35 -0.80
N MET A 94 8.27 0.76 -1.46
CA MET A 94 8.14 -0.70 -1.55
C MET A 94 9.28 -1.33 -2.34
N GLU A 95 9.74 -0.70 -3.42
CA GLU A 95 10.90 -1.16 -4.19
C GLU A 95 12.21 -1.05 -3.37
N GLN A 96 12.39 0.02 -2.60
CA GLN A 96 13.57 0.17 -1.73
C GLN A 96 13.51 -0.69 -0.46
N PHE A 97 12.30 -1.00 0.04
CA PHE A 97 12.08 -1.80 1.25
C PHE A 97 11.06 -2.95 1.01
N PRO A 98 11.43 -4.00 0.25
CA PRO A 98 10.50 -5.07 -0.16
C PRO A 98 9.81 -5.82 0.98
N CYS A 99 10.36 -5.77 2.20
CA CYS A 99 9.85 -6.48 3.36
C CYS A 99 9.06 -5.60 4.35
N ALA A 100 8.94 -4.29 4.10
CA ALA A 100 8.41 -3.32 5.07
C ALA A 100 6.90 -3.10 4.98
N PHE A 101 6.26 -3.49 3.88
CA PHE A 101 4.84 -3.25 3.62
C PHE A 101 4.06 -4.56 3.58
N GLU A 102 2.88 -4.60 4.23
CA GLU A 102 2.00 -5.77 4.27
C GLU A 102 1.31 -6.01 2.91
N PHE A 103 1.11 -4.94 2.15
CA PHE A 103 0.44 -4.95 0.86
C PHE A 103 1.44 -4.90 -0.30
N ASN A 104 1.02 -5.44 -1.45
CA ASN A 104 1.77 -5.46 -2.70
C ASN A 104 1.33 -4.32 -3.63
N GLU A 105 1.96 -4.25 -4.80
CA GLU A 105 1.71 -3.23 -5.81
C GLU A 105 0.23 -3.22 -6.28
N ILE A 106 -0.37 -4.40 -6.42
CA ILE A 106 -1.76 -4.56 -6.89
C ILE A 106 -2.73 -3.82 -5.97
N PHE A 107 -2.46 -3.76 -4.67
CA PHE A 107 -3.29 -2.99 -3.73
C PHE A 107 -3.32 -1.49 -4.05
N LEU A 108 -2.15 -0.88 -4.30
CA LEU A 108 -2.04 0.54 -4.64
C LEU A 108 -2.77 0.85 -5.94
N LEU A 109 -2.67 -0.09 -6.88
CA LEU A 109 -3.28 0.01 -8.18
C LEU A 109 -4.81 -0.12 -8.14
N GLU A 110 -5.37 -1.05 -7.36
CA GLU A 110 -6.83 -1.15 -7.16
C GLU A 110 -7.39 0.08 -6.43
N ILE A 111 -6.65 0.64 -5.45
CA ILE A 111 -7.02 1.93 -4.84
C ILE A 111 -7.09 3.02 -5.92
N HIS A 112 -6.05 3.12 -6.75
CA HIS A 112 -6.01 4.10 -7.84
C HIS A 112 -7.21 3.92 -8.79
N ASP A 113 -7.51 2.70 -9.22
CA ASP A 113 -8.64 2.44 -10.12
C ASP A 113 -9.98 2.88 -9.49
N HIS A 114 -10.18 2.69 -8.19
CA HIS A 114 -11.38 3.13 -7.48
C HIS A 114 -11.44 4.63 -7.15
N VAL A 115 -10.31 5.34 -7.17
CA VAL A 115 -10.31 6.81 -7.12
C VAL A 115 -10.96 7.38 -8.38
N PHE A 116 -10.74 6.78 -9.56
CA PHE A 116 -11.29 7.30 -10.83
C PHE A 116 -12.64 6.68 -11.21
N SER A 117 -12.90 5.42 -10.84
CA SER A 117 -14.13 4.74 -11.26
C SER A 117 -15.41 5.27 -10.63
N CYS A 118 -15.31 6.02 -9.52
CA CYS A 118 -16.44 6.56 -8.76
C CYS A 118 -17.45 5.48 -8.32
N GLN A 119 -17.03 4.21 -8.25
CA GLN A 119 -17.89 3.10 -7.85
C GLN A 119 -18.28 3.16 -6.37
N PHE A 120 -17.43 3.77 -5.55
CA PHE A 120 -17.59 3.91 -4.10
C PHE A 120 -17.65 5.38 -3.69
N GLY A 121 -18.22 5.66 -2.51
CA GLY A 121 -18.43 7.03 -2.03
C GLY A 121 -17.20 7.75 -1.50
N ASN A 122 -16.15 7.01 -1.14
CA ASN A 122 -14.99 7.52 -0.38
C ASN A 122 -14.34 8.74 -1.04
N PHE A 123 -14.13 8.68 -2.35
CA PHE A 123 -13.41 9.71 -3.11
C PHE A 123 -14.32 10.73 -3.79
N LEU A 124 -15.63 10.71 -3.53
CA LEU A 124 -16.56 11.69 -4.09
C LEU A 124 -16.47 13.04 -3.37
N GLY A 125 -16.72 14.12 -4.10
CA GLY A 125 -16.67 15.49 -3.58
C GLY A 125 -15.25 16.01 -3.36
N ASN A 126 -15.14 17.21 -2.78
CA ASN A 126 -13.85 17.86 -2.54
C ASN A 126 -13.54 18.04 -1.05
N CYS A 127 -14.53 17.88 -0.18
CA CYS A 127 -14.35 17.98 1.26
C CYS A 127 -15.41 17.16 2.00
N GLN A 128 -15.25 17.06 3.32
CA GLN A 128 -16.17 16.33 4.18
C GLN A 128 -17.59 16.90 4.13
N LYS A 129 -17.70 18.22 4.10
CA LYS A 129 -19.00 18.91 3.95
C LYS A 129 -19.73 18.50 2.66
N ASP A 130 -19.03 18.42 1.53
CA ASP A 130 -19.65 17.99 0.26
C ASP A 130 -20.22 16.57 0.39
N ARG A 131 -19.47 15.67 1.06
CA ARG A 131 -19.87 14.27 1.25
C ARG A 131 -21.10 14.12 2.13
N GLU A 132 -21.20 14.93 3.17
CA GLU A 132 -22.38 15.04 4.04
C GLU A 132 -23.58 15.58 3.26
N ASP A 133 -23.41 16.68 2.53
CA ASP A 133 -24.48 17.31 1.74
C ASP A 133 -25.03 16.35 0.66
N MET A 134 -24.16 15.54 0.04
CA MET A 134 -24.53 14.49 -0.91
C MET A 134 -25.12 13.23 -0.26
N ARG A 135 -24.97 13.07 1.06
CA ARG A 135 -25.31 11.87 1.84
C ARG A 135 -24.61 10.61 1.32
N VAL A 136 -23.31 10.71 1.01
CA VAL A 136 -22.57 9.59 0.41
C VAL A 136 -22.58 8.35 1.31
N TYR A 137 -22.52 8.54 2.63
CA TYR A 137 -22.50 7.46 3.62
C TYR A 137 -23.81 6.68 3.72
N GLU A 138 -24.92 7.31 3.34
CA GLU A 138 -26.24 6.65 3.30
C GLU A 138 -26.53 6.03 1.93
N LYS A 139 -26.01 6.65 0.86
CA LYS A 139 -26.40 6.34 -0.53
C LYS A 139 -25.40 5.48 -1.30
N THR A 140 -24.19 5.29 -0.77
CA THR A 140 -23.10 4.61 -1.47
C THR A 140 -22.40 3.60 -0.55
N HIS A 141 -21.59 2.73 -1.14
CA HIS A 141 -20.76 1.78 -0.41
C HIS A 141 -19.35 2.33 -0.16
N CYS A 142 -18.70 1.79 0.88
CA CYS A 142 -17.29 2.04 1.17
C CYS A 142 -16.40 1.06 0.42
N VAL A 143 -15.27 1.55 -0.12
CA VAL A 143 -14.29 0.75 -0.85
C VAL A 143 -13.50 -0.20 0.06
N TRP A 144 -13.27 0.15 1.33
CA TRP A 144 -12.40 -0.63 2.22
C TRP A 144 -12.91 -2.05 2.51
N PRO A 145 -14.20 -2.28 2.83
CA PRO A 145 -14.73 -3.64 2.97
C PRO A 145 -14.62 -4.46 1.69
N PHE A 146 -14.74 -3.81 0.52
CA PHE A 146 -14.59 -4.49 -0.77
C PHE A 146 -13.13 -4.94 -1.00
N LEU A 147 -12.16 -4.07 -0.76
CA LEU A 147 -10.74 -4.42 -0.88
C LEU A 147 -10.32 -5.48 0.18
N ALA A 148 -10.90 -5.42 1.37
CA ALA A 148 -10.64 -6.40 2.42
C ALA A 148 -11.06 -7.83 2.02
N GLN A 149 -12.10 -8.00 1.19
CA GLN A 149 -12.51 -9.31 0.68
C GLN A 149 -11.46 -9.93 -0.26
N LYS A 150 -10.73 -9.08 -1.00
CA LYS A 150 -9.64 -9.48 -1.90
C LYS A 150 -8.25 -9.45 -1.23
N LYS A 151 -8.18 -9.33 0.10
CA LYS A 151 -6.92 -9.24 0.85
C LYS A 151 -5.85 -10.31 0.48
N PRO A 152 -6.19 -11.58 0.19
CA PRO A 152 -5.20 -12.58 -0.21
C PRO A 152 -4.39 -12.18 -1.46
N ASP A 153 -5.03 -11.56 -2.45
CA ASP A 153 -4.40 -11.17 -3.72
C ASP A 153 -3.45 -9.97 -3.55
N PHE A 154 -3.67 -9.20 -2.48
CA PHE A 154 -2.96 -7.97 -2.19
C PHE A 154 -1.80 -8.16 -1.22
N LYS A 155 -1.65 -9.34 -0.62
CA LYS A 155 -0.66 -9.56 0.44
C LYS A 155 0.74 -9.66 -0.16
N ASN A 156 1.68 -8.90 0.41
CA ASN A 156 3.10 -9.06 0.12
C ASN A 156 3.65 -10.27 0.90
N PRO A 157 4.11 -11.34 0.22
CA PRO A 157 4.64 -12.53 0.90
C PRO A 157 6.00 -12.27 1.57
N LEU A 158 6.72 -11.21 1.17
CA LEU A 158 8.01 -10.82 1.75
C LEU A 158 7.87 -10.02 3.05
N TYR A 159 6.65 -9.66 3.46
CA TYR A 159 6.42 -8.83 4.63
C TYR A 159 6.87 -9.52 5.92
N LYS A 160 7.77 -8.86 6.66
CA LYS A 160 8.36 -9.43 7.89
C LYS A 160 7.69 -8.96 9.20
N GLY A 161 6.57 -8.25 9.11
CA GLY A 161 5.81 -7.79 10.28
C GLY A 161 6.23 -6.40 10.82
N LEU A 162 5.41 -5.89 11.75
CA LEU A 162 5.47 -4.51 12.26
C LEU A 162 6.80 -4.14 12.94
N ASN A 163 7.46 -5.10 13.59
CA ASN A 163 8.60 -4.82 14.47
C ASN A 163 9.96 -4.84 13.76
N MET A 164 10.00 -5.17 12.45
CA MET A 164 11.27 -5.33 11.74
C MET A 164 11.87 -4.01 11.25
N TYR A 165 11.02 -3.03 10.95
CA TYR A 165 11.43 -1.71 10.49
C TYR A 165 10.70 -0.66 11.32
N GLU A 166 11.40 0.03 12.22
CA GLU A 166 10.78 1.09 13.00
C GLU A 166 10.58 2.34 12.14
N VAL A 167 11.68 2.93 11.64
CA VAL A 167 11.67 4.10 10.76
C VAL A 167 12.36 3.78 9.45
N LEU A 168 11.79 4.21 8.32
CA LEU A 168 12.40 4.06 6.99
C LEU A 168 13.20 5.32 6.64
N ASP A 169 14.43 5.14 6.14
CA ASP A 169 15.28 6.21 5.60
C ASP A 169 15.59 5.91 4.12
N PRO A 170 14.68 6.27 3.19
CA PRO A 170 14.86 6.00 1.77
C PRO A 170 16.00 6.84 1.18
N SER A 171 16.68 6.28 0.19
CA SER A 171 17.56 7.06 -0.67
C SER A 171 16.75 7.78 -1.74
N THR A 172 16.92 9.09 -1.82
CA THR A 172 16.27 9.95 -2.82
C THR A 172 17.20 10.32 -3.98
N LEU A 173 18.34 9.63 -4.10
CA LEU A 173 19.21 9.77 -5.27
C LEU A 173 18.41 9.44 -6.55
N PRO A 174 18.54 10.22 -7.64
CA PRO A 174 17.78 9.99 -8.86
C PRO A 174 17.92 8.58 -9.44
N CYS A 175 19.07 7.92 -9.26
CA CYS A 175 19.30 6.54 -9.71
C CYS A 175 18.47 5.49 -8.96
N ASN A 176 17.91 5.83 -7.79
CA ASN A 176 17.10 4.94 -6.98
C ASN A 176 15.59 5.20 -7.16
N ILE A 177 15.23 6.19 -7.99
CA ILE A 177 13.84 6.47 -8.34
C ILE A 177 13.56 5.81 -9.67
N GLN A 178 12.70 4.79 -9.65
CA GLN A 178 12.41 3.99 -10.83
C GLN A 178 11.11 4.43 -11.50
N PHE A 179 10.98 4.18 -12.79
CA PHE A 179 9.71 4.41 -13.48
C PHE A 179 8.71 3.31 -13.14
N TRP A 180 7.54 3.70 -12.61
CA TRP A 180 6.50 2.75 -12.22
C TRP A 180 5.74 2.21 -13.44
N CYS A 181 6.33 1.19 -14.09
CA CYS A 181 5.75 0.55 -15.28
C CYS A 181 4.32 0.05 -15.04
N GLY A 182 4.07 -0.58 -13.89
CA GLY A 182 2.77 -1.14 -13.54
C GLY A 182 1.65 -0.11 -13.34
N MET A 183 1.96 1.18 -13.19
CA MET A 183 0.97 2.27 -13.21
C MET A 183 0.86 2.91 -14.60
N TYR A 184 1.99 3.32 -15.17
CA TYR A 184 2.00 4.20 -16.34
C TYR A 184 1.92 3.45 -17.68
N ASN A 185 2.25 2.15 -17.71
CA ASN A 185 2.19 1.31 -18.91
C ASN A 185 1.07 0.25 -18.84
N ARG A 186 0.10 0.38 -17.92
CA ARG A 186 -1.00 -0.59 -17.74
C ARG A 186 -1.73 -0.98 -19.02
N PHE A 187 -1.85 -0.03 -19.94
CA PHE A 187 -2.60 -0.19 -21.19
C PHE A 187 -1.70 -0.37 -22.41
N ASP A 188 -0.37 -0.31 -22.25
CA ASP A 188 0.60 -0.50 -23.32
C ASP A 188 1.19 -1.92 -23.28
N LYS A 189 0.79 -2.74 -24.25
CA LYS A 189 1.21 -4.14 -24.35
C LYS A 189 2.63 -4.31 -24.92
N ALA A 190 3.27 -3.24 -25.39
CA ALA A 190 4.53 -3.31 -26.14
C ALA A 190 5.80 -3.13 -25.29
N LEU A 191 5.67 -2.72 -24.03
CA LEU A 191 6.81 -2.42 -23.15
C LEU A 191 6.92 -3.47 -22.04
N HIS A 192 7.92 -4.35 -22.15
CA HIS A 192 8.26 -5.29 -21.09
C HIS A 192 8.85 -4.51 -19.89
N PRO A 193 8.38 -4.71 -18.65
CA PRO A 193 8.95 -4.03 -17.49
C PRO A 193 10.43 -4.37 -17.35
N GLN A 194 11.27 -3.36 -17.12
CA GLN A 194 12.62 -3.58 -16.61
C GLN A 194 12.49 -3.92 -15.11
N GLN A 195 12.39 -5.22 -14.85
CA GLN A 195 12.60 -5.96 -13.60
C GLN A 195 12.39 -5.17 -12.29
N SER A 196 11.20 -5.29 -11.69
CA SER A 196 10.98 -4.88 -10.30
C SER A 196 11.90 -5.66 -9.36
N MET A 197 12.41 -4.98 -8.33
CA MET A 197 13.20 -5.61 -7.28
C MET A 197 12.38 -6.65 -6.51
N ILE A 198 11.09 -6.37 -6.29
CA ILE A 198 10.16 -7.30 -5.62
C ILE A 198 9.99 -8.56 -6.46
N GLU A 199 9.74 -8.44 -7.77
CA GLU A 199 9.64 -9.59 -8.68
C GLU A 199 10.90 -10.45 -8.65
N SER A 200 12.08 -9.81 -8.68
CA SER A 200 13.36 -10.50 -8.62
C SER A 200 13.53 -11.28 -7.31
N LEU A 201 13.14 -10.70 -6.18
CA LEU A 201 13.19 -11.36 -4.87
C LEU A 201 12.19 -12.52 -4.76
N LEU A 202 10.97 -12.34 -5.25
CA LEU A 202 9.95 -13.38 -5.29
C LEU A 202 10.41 -14.58 -6.12
N GLU A 203 11.04 -14.33 -7.26
CA GLU A 203 11.57 -15.39 -8.12
C GLU A 203 12.72 -16.14 -7.41
N ILE A 204 13.61 -15.43 -6.70
CA ILE A 204 14.66 -16.06 -5.88
C ILE A 204 14.05 -16.93 -4.76
N GLU A 205 13.01 -16.46 -4.06
CA GLU A 205 12.35 -17.24 -3.02
C GLU A 205 11.63 -18.47 -3.58
N LYS A 206 10.94 -18.32 -4.72
CA LYS A 206 10.31 -19.42 -5.44
C LYS A 206 11.32 -20.48 -5.86
N GLN A 207 12.47 -20.06 -6.38
CA GLN A 207 13.57 -20.96 -6.74
C GLN A 207 14.13 -21.68 -5.52
N LYS A 208 14.31 -20.99 -4.39
CA LYS A 208 14.74 -21.61 -3.12
C LYS A 208 13.73 -22.64 -2.61
N MET A 209 12.43 -22.35 -2.70
CA MET A 209 11.38 -23.32 -2.32
C MET A 209 11.38 -24.54 -3.25
N LEU A 210 11.53 -24.33 -4.56
CA LEU A 210 11.57 -25.41 -5.53
C LEU A 210 12.81 -26.30 -5.35
N GLN A 211 13.95 -25.71 -5.01
CA GLN A 211 15.17 -26.46 -4.65
C GLN A 211 14.97 -27.28 -3.38
N LYS A 212 14.33 -26.72 -2.34
CA LYS A 212 14.01 -27.47 -1.12
C LYS A 212 13.06 -28.65 -1.39
N LEU A 213 12.04 -28.46 -2.22
CA LEU A 213 11.13 -29.55 -2.62
C LEU A 213 11.88 -30.66 -3.36
N LYS A 214 12.78 -30.30 -4.29
CA LYS A 214 13.64 -31.28 -4.99
C LYS A 214 14.59 -32.03 -4.05
N ALA A 215 15.11 -31.38 -3.02
CA ALA A 215 15.98 -32.01 -2.03
C ALA A 215 15.25 -32.96 -1.07
N LEU A 216 13.91 -32.86 -0.97
CA LEU A 216 13.06 -33.79 -0.22
C LEU A 216 12.65 -35.02 -1.04
N ASP A 217 12.76 -34.96 -2.37
CA ASP A 217 12.47 -36.07 -3.29
C ASP A 217 13.71 -36.93 -3.63
N GLU A 218 14.92 -36.56 -3.17
CA GLU A 218 16.08 -37.45 -3.28
C GLU A 218 16.03 -38.55 -2.19
N PRO A 219 16.04 -39.84 -2.55
CA PRO A 219 16.11 -40.92 -1.57
C PRO A 219 17.46 -40.86 -0.83
N PRO A 220 17.54 -41.28 0.44
CA PRO A 220 18.81 -41.36 1.13
C PRO A 220 19.74 -42.29 0.36
N GLU A 221 20.96 -41.84 0.04
CA GLU A 221 22.00 -42.72 -0.48
C GLU A 221 22.22 -43.87 0.52
N GLU A 222 21.72 -45.06 0.18
CA GLU A 222 22.11 -46.27 0.87
C GLU A 222 23.60 -46.49 0.62
N LEU A 223 24.40 -46.38 1.69
CA LEU A 223 25.77 -46.86 1.72
C LEU A 223 25.77 -48.34 1.30
N PHE A 224 26.21 -48.60 0.07
CA PHE A 224 26.56 -49.95 -0.37
C PHE A 224 27.74 -50.46 0.46
N THR A 225 27.46 -51.38 1.39
CA THR A 225 28.46 -52.30 1.94
C THR A 225 28.31 -53.64 1.23
N SER A 226 29.40 -54.07 0.58
CA SER A 226 29.50 -55.29 -0.20
C SER A 226 29.28 -56.57 0.62
N CYS A 227 28.54 -57.57 0.10
CA CYS A 227 28.97 -58.98 0.04
C CYS A 227 27.92 -59.94 -0.55
N HIS A 228 28.40 -60.88 -1.39
CA HIS A 228 27.82 -62.17 -1.89
C HIS A 228 26.68 -62.07 -2.93
N PHE A 229 26.88 -62.34 -4.24
CA PHE A 229 27.40 -63.51 -5.00
C PHE A 229 26.50 -64.77 -4.92
N GLY A 230 25.78 -65.03 -6.02
CA GLY A 230 25.31 -66.35 -6.49
C GLY A 230 24.00 -66.89 -5.91
N ASP A 231 22.94 -67.00 -6.74
CA ASP A 231 22.64 -68.28 -7.39
C ASP A 231 21.43 -68.25 -8.34
N LEU A 232 21.43 -69.28 -9.19
CA LEU A 232 20.77 -69.46 -10.48
C LEU A 232 19.22 -69.56 -10.49
N LEU A 233 18.68 -69.10 -11.63
CA LEU A 233 17.64 -69.74 -12.48
C LEU A 233 16.93 -70.99 -11.91
N SER A 234 15.59 -70.96 -11.82
CA SER A 234 14.67 -71.80 -12.63
C SER A 234 13.20 -71.71 -12.18
N GLN A 235 12.30 -71.92 -13.15
CA GLN A 235 10.88 -72.34 -13.10
C GLN A 235 9.78 -71.27 -13.29
N HIS A 236 9.34 -71.16 -14.55
CA HIS A 236 7.97 -70.83 -15.01
C HIS A 236 6.94 -71.91 -14.58
N PRO A 237 5.62 -71.81 -14.88
CA PRO A 237 4.74 -70.66 -15.20
C PRO A 237 3.39 -70.68 -14.41
N GLU A 238 2.61 -69.59 -14.43
CA GLU A 238 1.18 -69.60 -14.81
C GLU A 238 0.60 -68.16 -14.82
N SER A 239 -0.11 -67.86 -15.90
CA SER A 239 -0.82 -66.62 -16.25
C SER A 239 -2.31 -66.68 -15.82
N PRO A 240 -3.19 -65.66 -15.99
CA PRO A 240 -3.00 -64.44 -16.77
C PRO A 240 -3.50 -63.11 -16.16
N LEU A 241 -2.92 -62.07 -16.75
CA LEU A 241 -3.38 -60.69 -16.82
C LEU A 241 -4.72 -60.57 -17.55
N THR A 242 -5.64 -59.74 -17.04
CA THR A 242 -6.61 -59.03 -17.87
C THR A 242 -6.08 -57.61 -18.12
N ASN A 243 -5.94 -57.29 -19.40
CA ASN A 243 -5.44 -56.01 -19.89
C ASN A 243 -6.52 -54.91 -19.85
N PRO A 244 -6.07 -53.64 -19.88
CA PRO A 244 -6.88 -52.42 -19.82
C PRO A 244 -7.34 -52.00 -21.22
N LEU A 245 -8.40 -51.19 -21.31
CA LEU A 245 -8.67 -50.25 -22.40
C LEU A 245 -9.93 -49.44 -22.04
N ASP A 246 -9.76 -48.16 -21.75
CA ASP A 246 -10.43 -47.06 -22.46
C ASP A 246 -10.16 -45.73 -21.74
N PHE A 247 -9.15 -45.04 -22.25
CA PHE A 247 -8.87 -43.63 -22.06
C PHE A 247 -9.04 -42.96 -23.42
N MET A 248 -9.64 -41.77 -23.40
CA MET A 248 -9.53 -40.66 -24.37
C MET A 248 -10.74 -40.36 -25.28
N GLY A 249 -11.10 -39.07 -25.26
CA GLY A 249 -12.08 -38.39 -26.11
C GLY A 249 -12.95 -37.46 -25.26
N ASP A 250 -13.12 -36.17 -25.50
CA ASP A 250 -12.49 -35.22 -26.41
C ASP A 250 -12.89 -33.84 -25.84
N LEU A 251 -11.96 -32.93 -25.60
CA LEU A 251 -12.28 -31.57 -25.11
C LEU A 251 -11.99 -30.57 -26.23
N HIS A 252 -13.02 -30.24 -26.99
CA HIS A 252 -13.05 -29.03 -27.79
C HIS A 252 -14.46 -28.45 -27.87
N ALA A 253 -14.49 -27.11 -27.82
CA ALA A 253 -15.59 -26.21 -28.15
C ALA A 253 -16.74 -26.10 -27.14
N LEU A 254 -16.74 -24.99 -26.39
CA LEU A 254 -17.78 -23.96 -26.52
C LEU A 254 -17.26 -22.64 -25.94
N SER A 255 -16.88 -21.75 -26.84
CA SER A 255 -16.69 -20.32 -26.59
C SER A 255 -17.86 -19.58 -27.23
N ARG A 256 -18.28 -18.53 -26.51
CA ARG A 256 -18.99 -17.32 -26.92
C ARG A 256 -20.49 -17.18 -26.66
N GLU A 257 -20.70 -16.10 -25.89
CA GLU A 257 -21.72 -15.06 -25.97
C GLU A 257 -22.97 -15.19 -25.09
N GLY A 258 -23.06 -14.26 -24.13
CA GLY A 258 -24.27 -13.97 -23.39
C GLY A 258 -24.08 -13.05 -22.19
N GLY A 259 -24.08 -11.73 -22.42
CA GLY A 259 -24.83 -10.78 -21.58
C GLY A 259 -24.16 -10.14 -20.36
N LEU A 260 -23.75 -8.87 -20.52
CA LEU A 260 -24.03 -7.81 -19.54
C LEU A 260 -25.53 -7.91 -19.17
N GLN A 261 -25.89 -8.39 -17.98
CA GLN A 261 -27.08 -8.02 -17.18
C GLN A 261 -27.34 -9.02 -16.03
N ALA A 262 -26.35 -9.39 -15.21
CA ALA A 262 -26.58 -10.30 -14.07
C ALA A 262 -25.62 -10.09 -12.89
N GLN A 263 -25.48 -8.85 -12.41
CA GLN A 263 -24.93 -8.58 -11.07
C GLN A 263 -25.67 -7.40 -10.41
N LYS A 264 -27.00 -7.43 -10.46
CA LYS A 264 -27.83 -6.78 -9.45
C LYS A 264 -28.40 -7.89 -8.58
N ASP A 265 -28.31 -7.70 -7.27
CA ASP A 265 -28.90 -8.53 -6.21
C ASP A 265 -28.08 -9.73 -5.74
N GLN A 266 -26.96 -9.47 -5.04
CA GLN A 266 -26.58 -10.20 -3.82
C GLN A 266 -25.33 -9.59 -3.15
N ALA A 267 -25.53 -8.60 -2.28
CA ALA A 267 -24.55 -8.23 -1.26
C ALA A 267 -25.19 -7.41 -0.12
N LYS A 268 -26.28 -7.91 0.46
CA LYS A 268 -26.60 -7.58 1.86
C LYS A 268 -25.93 -8.64 2.73
N CYS A 269 -24.62 -8.52 2.90
CA CYS A 269 -23.92 -9.25 3.94
C CYS A 269 -24.02 -8.42 5.23
N GLN A 270 -24.81 -8.91 6.17
CA GLN A 270 -24.83 -8.43 7.55
C GLN A 270 -23.50 -8.83 8.21
N CYS A 271 -22.47 -8.00 8.04
CA CYS A 271 -21.34 -7.98 8.96
C CYS A 271 -21.53 -6.76 9.86
N GLY A 272 -21.84 -7.00 11.14
CA GLY A 272 -22.06 -5.99 12.18
C GLY A 272 -20.81 -5.22 12.61
N ASP A 273 -19.77 -5.17 11.77
CA ASP A 273 -18.53 -4.44 12.02
C ASP A 273 -18.17 -3.62 10.76
N CYS A 274 -19.07 -2.71 10.37
CA CYS A 274 -18.76 -1.73 9.36
C CYS A 274 -18.02 -0.57 10.04
N PRO A 275 -16.77 -0.23 9.66
CA PRO A 275 -15.98 0.78 10.38
C PRO A 275 -16.49 2.22 10.19
N TYR A 276 -17.64 2.44 9.55
CA TYR A 276 -18.24 3.77 9.42
C TYR A 276 -18.48 4.47 10.76
N GLU A 277 -18.80 3.71 11.83
CA GLU A 277 -19.10 4.28 13.15
C GLU A 277 -17.86 4.52 14.01
N ARG A 278 -16.67 4.00 13.65
CA ARG A 278 -15.42 4.17 14.41
C ARG A 278 -14.43 5.10 13.72
N PHE A 279 -14.92 6.05 12.95
CA PHE A 279 -14.13 7.19 12.51
C PHE A 279 -14.68 8.46 13.16
N GLU A 280 -14.66 8.51 14.50
CA GLU A 280 -14.72 9.79 15.20
C GLU A 280 -13.43 10.55 14.85
N ILE A 281 -13.53 11.39 13.81
CA ILE A 281 -12.46 12.25 13.33
C ILE A 281 -12.20 13.28 14.43
N ILE A 282 -11.13 13.06 15.22
CA ILE A 282 -10.63 14.07 16.14
C ILE A 282 -10.23 15.28 15.32
N GLY A 283 -10.97 16.37 15.51
CA GLY A 283 -10.66 17.65 14.91
C GLY A 283 -9.38 18.26 15.48
N SER A 284 -8.77 19.07 14.63
CA SER A 284 -7.85 20.18 14.93
C SER A 284 -6.33 19.91 14.82
N PHE A 285 -5.73 20.68 13.91
CA PHE A 285 -4.30 20.85 13.59
C PHE A 285 -3.53 19.64 13.04
N ARG A 286 -2.88 19.83 11.87
CA ARG A 286 -1.82 18.94 11.34
C ARG A 286 -0.59 19.06 12.26
N ALA A 287 -0.60 18.35 13.37
CA ALA A 287 0.59 18.10 14.18
C ALA A 287 0.99 16.64 13.98
N ILE A 288 2.20 16.39 13.49
CA ILE A 288 2.84 15.07 13.64
C ILE A 288 3.32 15.00 15.09
N SER A 289 2.38 14.81 16.02
CA SER A 289 2.71 14.59 17.44
C SER A 289 2.98 13.11 17.65
N ILE A 290 4.27 12.77 17.81
CA ILE A 290 4.68 11.51 18.39
C ILE A 290 5.15 11.83 19.81
N SER A 291 4.20 12.00 20.73
CA SER A 291 4.49 12.04 22.17
C SER A 291 3.53 11.09 22.86
N GLU A 292 4.05 10.00 23.39
CA GLU A 292 3.49 9.47 24.63
C GLU A 292 3.61 10.59 25.68
N ASN A 293 2.48 10.97 26.27
CA ASN A 293 2.33 11.86 27.42
C ASN A 293 3.08 13.22 27.41
N VAL A 294 2.50 14.26 26.79
CA VAL A 294 2.52 15.63 27.38
C VAL A 294 1.28 16.39 26.93
N GLY A 295 0.43 16.79 27.88
CA GLY A 295 -0.69 17.70 27.64
C GLY A 295 -0.19 19.12 27.37
N PHE A 296 -0.74 19.79 26.37
CA PHE A 296 -0.43 21.19 26.09
C PHE A 296 -1.62 22.10 26.39
N SER A 297 -1.37 23.06 27.28
CA SER A 297 -2.12 24.30 27.44
C SER A 297 -1.26 25.47 26.94
N GLY A 298 -1.82 26.37 26.13
CA GLY A 298 -1.31 27.76 26.00
C GLY A 298 -0.92 28.25 24.59
N ASP A 299 -1.70 29.25 24.15
CA ASP A 299 -1.61 30.26 23.07
C ASP A 299 -0.50 30.29 21.98
N PRO A 300 -0.87 30.63 20.71
CA PRO A 300 0.08 30.87 19.63
C PRO A 300 0.47 32.35 19.51
N GLY A 301 1.76 32.65 19.69
CA GLY A 301 2.38 33.89 19.22
C GLY A 301 2.81 33.75 17.75
N ILE A 302 2.33 34.64 16.88
CA ILE A 302 2.64 34.69 15.45
C ILE A 302 3.85 35.61 15.24
N SER A 303 4.91 35.13 14.58
CA SER A 303 5.94 35.99 13.98
C SER A 303 5.92 35.82 12.46
N GLU A 304 5.60 36.89 11.74
CA GLU A 304 5.61 36.97 10.28
C GLU A 304 7.04 37.03 9.71
N ALA A 305 7.26 36.33 8.61
CA ALA A 305 8.29 36.67 7.64
C ALA A 305 7.74 36.45 6.22
N MET A 306 7.58 37.55 5.47
CA MET A 306 7.19 37.56 4.06
C MET A 306 8.39 37.22 3.17
N GLY A 307 8.17 36.34 2.19
CA GLY A 307 9.07 36.08 1.08
C GLY A 307 8.39 35.20 0.04
N ALA A 308 7.94 35.79 -1.06
CA ALA A 308 7.27 35.11 -2.15
C ALA A 308 8.23 34.16 -2.88
N SER A 309 8.10 32.87 -2.59
CA SER A 309 8.49 31.73 -3.42
C SER A 309 7.48 30.63 -3.11
N GLU A 310 6.94 29.95 -4.12
CA GLU A 310 5.92 28.87 -3.99
C GLU A 310 6.49 27.58 -3.35
N ALA A 311 7.23 27.73 -2.26
CA ALA A 311 7.86 26.65 -1.50
C ALA A 311 6.90 26.06 -0.47
N ILE A 312 7.13 24.79 -0.11
CA ILE A 312 6.51 24.19 1.08
C ILE A 312 7.09 24.92 2.29
N GLY A 313 6.23 25.56 3.09
CA GLY A 313 6.61 26.19 4.34
C GLY A 313 6.72 25.13 5.42
N ILE A 314 7.90 25.05 6.05
CA ILE A 314 8.17 24.13 7.15
C ILE A 314 8.77 24.94 8.30
N SER A 315 8.08 24.98 9.44
CA SER A 315 8.58 25.61 10.66
C SER A 315 8.77 24.57 11.76
N LYS A 316 9.90 24.65 12.48
CA LYS A 316 10.23 23.80 13.62
C LYS A 316 10.06 24.58 14.92
N ALA A 317 9.47 23.96 15.93
CA ALA A 317 9.49 24.46 17.30
C ALA A 317 10.45 23.60 18.12
N SER A 318 11.47 24.22 18.73
CA SER A 318 12.37 23.59 19.69
C SER A 318 12.02 24.04 21.11
N SER A 319 11.79 23.10 22.02
CA SER A 319 11.71 23.41 23.44
C SER A 319 13.14 23.63 23.97
N GLU A 320 13.56 24.89 24.08
CA GLU A 320 14.73 25.23 24.89
C GLU A 320 14.34 25.11 26.37
N GLU A 321 14.97 24.18 27.09
CA GLU A 321 14.94 24.18 28.55
C GLU A 321 15.64 25.45 29.04
N ALA A 322 14.86 26.41 29.53
CA ALA A 322 15.37 27.58 30.22
C ALA A 322 16.06 27.15 31.53
N SER A 323 17.37 26.96 31.48
CA SER A 323 18.23 26.90 32.65
C SER A 323 18.21 28.25 33.37
N CYS A 324 17.38 28.35 34.42
CA CYS A 324 17.40 29.47 35.34
C CYS A 324 18.71 29.42 36.17
N SER A 325 19.73 30.16 35.74
CA SER A 325 20.93 30.39 36.54
C SER A 325 20.61 31.47 37.58
N GLN A 326 20.52 31.09 38.85
CA GLN A 326 20.52 32.03 39.96
C GLN A 326 21.87 32.76 40.01
N GLN A 327 21.86 34.09 39.88
CA GLN A 327 22.97 34.94 40.28
C GLN A 327 22.68 35.53 41.67
N GLN A 328 23.61 35.29 42.60
CA GLN A 328 23.80 36.04 43.84
C GLN A 328 24.42 37.40 43.56
#